data_AF-A0A564UV83-F1
#
_entry.id   AF-A0A564UV83-F1
#
_cell.length_a   1.000
_cell.length_b   1.000
_cell.length_c   1.000
_cell.angle_alpha   90.00
_cell.angle_beta   90.00
_cell.angle_gamma   90.00
#
_symmetry.space_group_name_H-M   'P 1'
#
loop_
_entity.id
_entity.type
_entity.pdbx_description
1 polymer ?
#
loop_
_entity_poly.entity_id
_entity_poly.type
_entity_poly.pdbx_seq_one_letter_code
_entity_poly.pdbx_strand_id
1 'polypeptide(L)'
;MEFEKKKVTVIMGIYNCQDTLEEAIDSLIAQTYVDWNLIMCDDGSKDDTVTVAKKIAEKLPGRILILQNKQNKGLNYTLNRCLKHVNGEYTARMDADDVSLPERFQKEVEFLDTHKEYDFVSTPMILYDEHGDWGCDWGKERPDKMDLMKSRPFCHAACMIRTNAFLDVKGYTVDKRLLRVEDLHLWMKLYAKNHYGYNIQEPLYKMRDDRNAYSRRKFKYRINESYIKILTIKTFHFSWRYIVYALRPIIVGLLPNFLYDKLHKWSLKREEM
;
A
#
# COMPACT_ATOMS: atom_id res chain seq x y z
N MET A 1 -14.47 25.85 -5.45
CA MET A 1 -15.23 24.95 -4.56
C MET A 1 -14.32 24.45 -3.47
N GLU A 2 -14.83 24.31 -2.25
CA GLU A 2 -14.09 23.77 -1.11
C GLU A 2 -14.03 22.23 -1.19
N PHE A 3 -12.95 21.64 -0.69
CA PHE A 3 -12.79 20.18 -0.66
C PHE A 3 -13.68 19.59 0.45
N GLU A 4 -14.57 18.67 0.09
CA GLU A 4 -15.57 18.12 1.01
C GLU A 4 -14.91 17.39 2.19
N LYS A 5 -15.49 17.52 3.38
CA LYS A 5 -15.14 16.67 4.54
C LYS A 5 -15.98 15.40 4.52
N LYS A 6 -15.31 14.25 4.61
CA LYS A 6 -15.91 12.90 4.57
C LYS A 6 -15.30 12.02 5.63
N LYS A 7 -15.95 10.92 6.00
CA LYS A 7 -15.40 10.00 7.01
C LYS A 7 -14.13 9.29 6.53
N VAL A 8 -14.09 8.87 5.26
CA VAL A 8 -12.90 8.27 4.62
C VAL A 8 -12.25 9.27 3.68
N THR A 9 -10.95 9.51 3.82
CA THR A 9 -10.14 10.16 2.80
C THR A 9 -9.23 9.14 2.13
N VAL A 10 -9.41 8.95 0.83
CA VAL A 10 -8.53 8.11 0.01
C VAL A 10 -7.33 8.94 -0.41
N ILE A 11 -6.11 8.41 -0.24
CA ILE A 11 -4.88 8.99 -0.78
C ILE A 11 -4.32 8.11 -1.88
N MET A 12 -4.00 8.73 -3.01
CA MET A 12 -3.51 8.06 -4.22
C MET A 12 -2.36 8.86 -4.83
N GLY A 13 -1.22 8.21 -5.04
CA GLY A 13 -0.16 8.77 -5.89
C GLY A 13 -0.42 8.36 -7.34
N ILE A 14 -0.42 9.31 -8.26
CA ILE A 14 -0.60 9.03 -9.70
C ILE A 14 0.71 9.37 -10.44
N TYR A 15 1.17 8.47 -11.31
CA TYR A 15 2.39 8.66 -12.09
C TYR A 15 2.38 7.77 -13.34
N ASN A 16 2.27 8.39 -14.51
CA ASN A 16 2.23 7.70 -15.81
C ASN A 16 1.21 6.53 -15.86
N CYS A 17 -0.04 6.81 -15.47
CA CYS A 17 -1.12 5.83 -15.34
C CYS A 17 -2.37 6.26 -16.14
N GLN A 18 -2.19 6.96 -17.26
CA GLN A 18 -3.31 7.46 -18.07
C GLN A 18 -4.30 6.36 -18.49
N ASP A 19 -3.81 5.12 -18.70
CA ASP A 19 -4.59 4.01 -19.24
C ASP A 19 -5.36 3.23 -18.16
N THR A 20 -4.99 3.40 -16.89
CA THR A 20 -5.56 2.63 -15.77
C THR A 20 -6.33 3.50 -14.76
N LEU A 21 -6.05 4.81 -14.74
CA LEU A 21 -6.59 5.71 -13.73
C LEU A 21 -8.13 5.79 -13.74
N GLU A 22 -8.75 5.72 -14.91
CA GLU A 22 -10.22 5.77 -15.03
C GLU A 22 -10.88 4.57 -14.36
N GLU A 23 -10.42 3.35 -14.65
CA GLU A 23 -10.91 2.13 -13.99
C GLU A 23 -10.69 2.16 -12.47
N ALA A 24 -9.51 2.61 -12.03
CA ALA A 24 -9.18 2.75 -10.61
C ALA A 24 -10.18 3.67 -9.89
N ILE A 25 -10.49 4.83 -10.46
CA ILE A 25 -11.43 5.78 -9.85
C ILE A 25 -12.88 5.29 -10.00
N ASP A 26 -13.26 4.66 -11.10
CA ASP A 26 -14.60 4.08 -11.27
C ASP A 26 -14.89 3.03 -10.19
N SER A 27 -13.87 2.25 -9.76
CA SER A 27 -14.03 1.31 -8.64
C SER A 27 -14.25 1.99 -7.28
N LEU A 28 -13.74 3.21 -7.09
CA LEU A 28 -14.04 4.04 -5.91
C LEU A 28 -15.46 4.61 -5.99
N ILE A 29 -15.89 5.03 -7.18
CA ILE A 29 -17.26 5.51 -7.43
C ILE A 29 -18.28 4.40 -7.15
N ALA A 30 -17.93 3.16 -7.48
CA ALA A 30 -18.77 1.98 -7.26
C ALA A 30 -18.81 1.46 -5.81
N GLN A 31 -18.13 2.11 -4.86
CA GLN A 31 -18.18 1.71 -3.45
C GLN A 31 -19.60 1.85 -2.88
N THR A 32 -20.05 0.84 -2.11
CA THR A 32 -21.35 0.89 -1.40
C THR A 32 -21.34 1.92 -0.28
N TYR A 33 -20.18 2.17 0.32
CA TYR A 33 -19.96 3.23 1.29
C TYR A 33 -19.68 4.55 0.57
N VAL A 34 -20.55 5.54 0.72
CA VAL A 34 -20.49 6.80 -0.07
C VAL A 34 -19.81 7.97 0.63
N ASP A 35 -19.51 7.85 1.92
CA ASP A 35 -18.93 8.93 2.74
C ASP A 35 -17.39 8.95 2.63
N TRP A 36 -16.91 9.15 1.40
CA TRP A 36 -15.49 9.27 1.09
C TRP A 36 -15.18 10.45 0.17
N ASN A 37 -13.95 10.97 0.29
CA ASN A 37 -13.33 11.89 -0.66
C ASN A 37 -11.96 11.34 -1.11
N LEU A 38 -11.41 11.87 -2.20
CA LEU A 38 -10.16 11.39 -2.79
C LEU A 38 -9.16 12.54 -2.96
N ILE A 39 -7.92 12.28 -2.55
CA ILE A 39 -6.78 13.17 -2.78
C ILE A 39 -5.78 12.42 -3.68
N MET A 40 -5.69 12.87 -4.92
CA MET A 40 -4.67 12.43 -5.86
C MET A 40 -3.48 13.38 -5.85
N CYS A 41 -2.27 12.86 -5.89
CA CYS A 41 -1.08 13.67 -6.15
C CYS A 41 -0.30 13.11 -7.33
N ASP A 42 -0.22 13.90 -8.41
CA ASP A 42 0.63 13.60 -9.54
C ASP A 42 2.10 13.75 -9.18
N ASP A 43 2.90 12.72 -9.44
CA ASP A 43 4.34 12.72 -9.18
C ASP A 43 5.17 13.12 -10.41
N GLY A 44 4.70 14.11 -11.17
CA GLY A 44 5.38 14.62 -12.37
C GLY A 44 5.26 13.66 -13.55
N SER A 45 4.04 13.23 -13.87
CA SER A 45 3.76 12.40 -15.04
C SER A 45 4.17 13.09 -16.34
N LYS A 46 4.50 12.28 -17.35
CA LYS A 46 4.87 12.75 -18.70
C LYS A 46 3.81 12.45 -19.76
N ASP A 47 2.81 11.70 -19.38
CA ASP A 47 1.68 11.27 -20.22
C ASP A 47 0.42 12.08 -19.84
N ASP A 48 -0.75 11.66 -20.33
CA ASP A 48 -2.01 12.38 -20.10
C ASP A 48 -2.65 12.12 -18.72
N THR A 49 -1.94 11.51 -17.77
CA THR A 49 -2.45 11.19 -16.42
C THR A 49 -3.16 12.37 -15.74
N VAL A 50 -2.53 13.55 -15.77
CA VAL A 50 -3.09 14.76 -15.15
C VAL A 50 -4.36 15.23 -15.87
N THR A 51 -4.41 15.09 -17.20
CA THR A 51 -5.57 15.44 -18.01
C THR A 51 -6.75 14.53 -17.69
N VAL A 52 -6.51 13.22 -17.58
CA VAL A 52 -7.52 12.22 -17.18
C VAL A 52 -8.04 12.53 -15.77
N ALA A 53 -7.14 12.75 -14.81
CA ALA A 53 -7.52 13.08 -13.42
C ALA A 53 -8.44 14.31 -13.35
N LYS A 54 -8.13 15.37 -14.09
CA LYS A 54 -8.94 16.60 -14.13
C LYS A 54 -10.33 16.36 -14.70
N LYS A 55 -10.44 15.65 -15.83
CA LYS A 55 -11.73 15.30 -16.44
C LYS A 55 -12.62 14.51 -15.49
N ILE A 56 -12.04 13.60 -14.69
CA ILE A 56 -12.79 12.84 -13.70
C ILE A 56 -13.21 13.72 -12.52
N ALA A 57 -12.32 14.58 -12.02
CA ALA A 57 -12.65 15.51 -10.94
C ALA A 57 -13.76 16.52 -11.31
N GLU A 58 -13.86 16.93 -12.58
CA GLU A 58 -14.96 17.76 -13.09
C GLU A 58 -16.33 17.07 -12.95
N LYS A 59 -16.39 15.74 -13.05
CA LYS A 59 -17.62 14.95 -12.86
C LYS A 59 -18.01 14.81 -11.37
N LEU A 60 -17.08 15.05 -10.45
CA LEU A 60 -17.23 14.85 -9.01
C LEU A 60 -16.79 16.09 -8.23
N PRO A 61 -17.47 17.23 -8.44
CA PRO A 61 -16.98 18.51 -8.00
C PRO A 61 -16.93 18.57 -6.46
N GLY A 62 -15.76 18.93 -5.89
CA GLY A 62 -15.54 19.03 -4.44
C GLY A 62 -15.14 17.72 -3.75
N ARG A 63 -15.40 16.56 -4.39
CA ARG A 63 -15.04 15.24 -3.84
C ARG A 63 -13.60 14.82 -4.14
N ILE A 64 -13.00 15.33 -5.22
CA ILE A 64 -11.65 15.00 -5.64
C ILE A 64 -10.74 16.23 -5.56
N LEU A 65 -9.64 16.12 -4.82
CA LEU A 65 -8.55 17.10 -4.79
C LEU A 65 -7.36 16.57 -5.57
N ILE A 66 -6.86 17.36 -6.52
CA ILE A 66 -5.67 17.04 -7.32
C ILE A 66 -4.50 17.93 -6.89
N LEU A 67 -3.42 17.29 -6.49
CA LEU A 67 -2.12 17.90 -6.22
C LEU A 67 -1.14 17.53 -7.34
N GLN A 68 -0.11 18.35 -7.53
CA GLN A 68 0.94 18.06 -8.51
C GLN A 68 2.31 18.38 -7.94
N ASN A 69 3.26 17.47 -8.19
CA ASN A 69 4.68 17.69 -7.98
C ASN A 69 5.32 18.22 -9.26
N LYS A 70 6.34 19.07 -9.13
CA LYS A 70 7.08 19.61 -10.30
C LYS A 70 7.87 18.55 -11.06
N GLN A 71 8.20 17.45 -10.40
CA GLN A 71 9.01 16.35 -10.91
C GLN A 71 8.76 15.12 -10.02
N ASN A 72 9.12 13.93 -10.49
CA ASN A 72 9.07 12.71 -9.70
C ASN A 72 9.92 12.79 -8.44
N LYS A 73 9.27 12.60 -7.29
CA LYS A 73 9.87 12.61 -5.94
C LYS A 73 9.71 11.26 -5.22
N GLY A 74 8.98 10.32 -5.80
CA GLY A 74 8.71 9.00 -5.26
C GLY A 74 7.44 8.96 -4.40
N LEU A 75 6.88 7.75 -4.29
CA LEU A 75 5.57 7.50 -3.68
C LEU A 75 5.46 8.03 -2.24
N ASN A 76 6.46 7.80 -1.39
CA ASN A 76 6.47 8.27 -0.01
C ASN A 76 6.33 9.80 0.13
N TYR A 77 7.01 10.57 -0.71
CA TYR A 77 6.89 12.03 -0.74
C TYR A 77 5.50 12.46 -1.24
N THR A 78 5.03 11.81 -2.30
CA THR A 78 3.73 12.06 -2.94
C THR A 78 2.57 11.77 -2.00
N LEU A 79 2.57 10.63 -1.31
CA LEU A 79 1.53 10.31 -0.32
C LEU A 79 1.59 11.24 0.89
N ASN A 80 2.78 11.66 1.34
CA ASN A 80 2.91 12.70 2.36
C ASN A 80 2.32 14.05 1.93
N ARG A 81 2.33 14.37 0.64
CA ARG A 81 1.64 15.55 0.13
C ARG A 81 0.13 15.39 0.24
N CYS A 82 -0.42 14.22 -0.08
CA CYS A 82 -1.84 13.95 0.13
C CYS A 82 -2.24 14.04 1.61
N LEU A 83 -1.45 13.45 2.51
CA LEU A 83 -1.71 13.44 3.96
C LEU A 83 -1.88 14.82 4.59
N LYS A 84 -1.24 15.85 4.03
CA LYS A 84 -1.40 17.24 4.52
C LYS A 84 -2.79 17.82 4.30
N HIS A 85 -3.56 17.23 3.39
CA HIS A 85 -4.90 17.68 3.02
C HIS A 85 -6.00 16.70 3.47
N VAL A 86 -5.63 15.60 4.15
CA VAL A 86 -6.58 14.65 4.70
C VAL A 86 -7.45 15.31 5.76
N ASN A 87 -8.76 15.09 5.68
CA ASN A 87 -9.75 15.65 6.60
C ASN A 87 -10.72 14.60 7.18
N GLY A 88 -10.60 13.34 6.75
CA GLY A 88 -11.40 12.23 7.26
C GLY A 88 -10.86 11.57 8.52
N GLU A 89 -11.74 10.84 9.21
CA GLU A 89 -11.40 10.02 10.37
C GLU A 89 -10.49 8.85 9.99
N TYR A 90 -10.73 8.28 8.81
CA TYR A 90 -9.96 7.20 8.24
C TYR A 90 -9.23 7.67 6.98
N THR A 91 -7.97 7.27 6.86
CA THR A 91 -7.16 7.43 5.65
C THR A 91 -7.05 6.07 4.96
N ALA A 92 -7.68 5.94 3.80
CA ALA A 92 -7.56 4.76 2.96
C ALA A 92 -6.45 4.97 1.90
N ARG A 93 -5.73 3.92 1.56
CA ARG A 93 -4.77 3.89 0.46
C ARG A 93 -5.41 3.21 -0.75
N MET A 94 -5.03 3.63 -1.94
CA MET A 94 -5.27 2.90 -3.20
C MET A 94 -4.19 3.27 -4.24
N ASP A 95 -3.73 2.31 -5.04
CA ASP A 95 -2.86 2.59 -6.20
C ASP A 95 -3.69 2.98 -7.42
N ALA A 96 -3.06 3.70 -8.36
CA ALA A 96 -3.74 4.28 -9.54
C ALA A 96 -3.99 3.28 -10.69
N ASP A 97 -3.59 2.04 -10.52
CA ASP A 97 -3.69 0.96 -11.51
C ASP A 97 -4.44 -0.28 -11.01
N ASP A 98 -5.01 -0.19 -9.81
CA ASP A 98 -5.72 -1.27 -9.11
C ASP A 98 -7.23 -1.00 -8.99
N VAL A 99 -7.97 -1.99 -8.48
CA VAL A 99 -9.44 -1.92 -8.31
C VAL A 99 -9.84 -2.20 -6.85
N SER A 100 -10.62 -1.32 -6.24
CA SER A 100 -11.28 -1.58 -4.95
C SER A 100 -12.62 -2.28 -5.16
N LEU A 101 -12.86 -3.40 -4.48
CA LEU A 101 -14.15 -4.11 -4.58
C LEU A 101 -15.27 -3.33 -3.87
N PRO A 102 -16.53 -3.40 -4.32
CA PRO A 102 -17.59 -2.48 -3.91
C PRO A 102 -17.81 -2.34 -2.40
N GLU A 103 -17.61 -3.41 -1.63
CA GLU A 103 -17.88 -3.41 -0.18
C GLU A 103 -16.64 -3.06 0.68
N ARG A 104 -15.50 -2.75 0.07
CA ARG A 104 -14.22 -2.55 0.78
C ARG A 104 -14.34 -1.52 1.90
N PHE A 105 -14.74 -0.29 1.56
CA PHE A 105 -14.80 0.78 2.56
C PHE A 105 -15.86 0.52 3.62
N GLN A 106 -16.99 -0.09 3.26
CA GLN A 106 -18.02 -0.44 4.22
C GLN A 106 -17.47 -1.38 5.30
N LYS A 107 -16.80 -2.46 4.89
CA LYS A 107 -16.24 -3.46 5.80
C LYS A 107 -15.06 -2.95 6.61
N GLU A 108 -14.16 -2.18 6.00
CA GLU A 108 -13.02 -1.58 6.70
C GLU A 108 -13.48 -0.57 7.77
N VAL A 109 -14.45 0.30 7.43
CA VAL A 109 -15.03 1.28 8.37
C VAL A 109 -15.78 0.57 9.49
N GLU A 110 -16.65 -0.39 9.18
CA GLU A 110 -17.42 -1.14 10.18
C GLU A 110 -16.49 -1.87 11.17
N PHE A 111 -15.42 -2.49 10.66
CA PHE A 111 -14.44 -3.16 11.49
C PHE A 111 -13.74 -2.18 12.44
N LEU A 112 -13.20 -1.06 11.93
CA LEU A 112 -12.54 -0.07 12.77
C LEU A 112 -13.51 0.68 13.69
N ASP A 113 -14.77 0.81 13.30
CA ASP A 113 -15.79 1.38 14.19
C ASP A 113 -16.08 0.46 15.37
N THR A 114 -16.11 -0.86 15.14
CA THR A 114 -16.44 -1.87 16.15
C THR A 114 -15.25 -2.26 17.03
N HIS A 115 -14.04 -2.33 16.45
CA HIS A 115 -12.83 -2.80 17.12
C HIS A 115 -11.86 -1.64 17.40
N LYS A 116 -12.01 -1.01 18.56
CA LYS A 116 -11.20 0.16 18.97
C LYS A 116 -9.76 -0.20 19.36
N GLU A 117 -9.48 -1.48 19.59
CA GLU A 117 -8.13 -2.00 19.86
C GLU A 117 -7.22 -2.03 18.62
N TYR A 118 -7.78 -1.86 17.42
CA TYR A 118 -7.02 -1.74 16.17
C TYR A 118 -7.05 -0.31 15.62
N ASP A 119 -5.91 0.09 15.04
CA ASP A 119 -5.69 1.40 14.45
C ASP A 119 -5.71 1.37 12.93
N PHE A 120 -5.50 0.19 12.34
CA PHE A 120 -5.54 0.02 10.90
C PHE A 120 -5.98 -1.39 10.52
N VAL A 121 -6.51 -1.48 9.30
CA VAL A 121 -6.85 -2.74 8.65
C VAL A 121 -6.21 -2.82 7.29
N SER A 122 -6.08 -4.05 6.79
CA SER A 122 -5.84 -4.35 5.38
C SER A 122 -6.62 -5.61 5.00
N THR A 123 -6.54 -6.01 3.75
CA THR A 123 -7.32 -7.09 3.15
C THR A 123 -6.45 -7.83 2.12
N PRO A 124 -6.68 -9.15 1.92
CA PRO A 124 -6.13 -9.90 0.82
C PRO A 124 -6.34 -9.22 -0.55
N MET A 125 -5.38 -9.42 -1.45
CA MET A 125 -5.44 -8.89 -2.81
C MET A 125 -5.67 -10.00 -3.81
N ILE A 126 -6.72 -9.89 -4.61
CA ILE A 126 -6.88 -10.71 -5.82
C ILE A 126 -5.87 -10.21 -6.86
N LEU A 127 -5.12 -11.12 -7.45
CA LEU A 127 -4.16 -10.84 -8.50
C LEU A 127 -4.87 -11.00 -9.84
N TYR A 128 -4.86 -9.95 -10.66
CA TYR A 128 -5.54 -9.96 -11.96
C TYR A 128 -4.70 -9.33 -13.07
N ASP A 129 -4.92 -9.80 -14.28
CA ASP A 129 -4.36 -9.26 -15.51
C ASP A 129 -5.43 -9.21 -16.64
N GLU A 130 -4.99 -9.04 -17.89
CA GLU A 130 -5.85 -9.04 -19.08
C GLU A 130 -6.62 -10.35 -19.32
N HIS A 131 -6.23 -11.46 -18.68
CA HIS A 131 -6.90 -12.75 -18.75
C HIS A 131 -7.86 -12.99 -17.56
N GLY A 132 -7.96 -12.04 -16.63
CA GLY A 132 -8.80 -12.11 -15.45
C GLY A 132 -8.01 -12.47 -14.18
N ASP A 133 -8.71 -13.05 -13.22
CA ASP A 133 -8.19 -13.32 -11.88
C ASP A 133 -7.41 -14.64 -11.88
N TRP A 134 -6.18 -14.62 -11.39
CA TRP A 134 -5.30 -15.79 -11.42
C TRP A 134 -4.74 -16.18 -10.05
N GLY A 135 -4.92 -15.36 -9.01
CA GLY A 135 -4.45 -15.67 -7.66
C GLY A 135 -5.02 -14.75 -6.59
N CYS A 136 -4.66 -15.01 -5.34
CA CYS A 136 -4.98 -14.14 -4.21
C CYS A 136 -3.85 -14.18 -3.17
N ASP A 137 -3.35 -13.01 -2.77
CA ASP A 137 -2.31 -12.86 -1.75
C ASP A 137 -2.95 -12.63 -0.38
N TRP A 138 -2.75 -13.59 0.54
CA TRP A 138 -3.36 -13.60 1.86
C TRP A 138 -2.36 -13.20 2.95
N GLY A 139 -2.79 -12.28 3.82
CA GLY A 139 -2.07 -11.91 5.04
C GLY A 139 -2.56 -12.69 6.26
N LYS A 140 -1.64 -13.02 7.19
CA LYS A 140 -1.97 -13.52 8.53
C LYS A 140 -3.00 -12.58 9.19
N GLU A 141 -4.07 -13.11 9.76
CA GLU A 141 -5.18 -12.31 10.35
C GLU A 141 -4.72 -11.25 11.35
N ARG A 142 -3.85 -11.63 12.30
CA ARG A 142 -3.33 -10.76 13.34
C ARG A 142 -1.81 -10.74 13.31
N PRO A 143 -1.20 -9.96 12.39
CA PRO A 143 0.24 -9.86 12.36
C PRO A 143 0.79 -9.23 13.63
N ASP A 144 2.01 -9.59 13.98
CA ASP A 144 2.75 -8.98 15.08
C ASP A 144 4.06 -8.35 14.55
N LYS A 145 4.78 -7.67 15.44
CA LYS A 145 6.07 -7.04 15.10
C LYS A 145 7.11 -8.01 14.51
N MET A 146 7.01 -9.30 14.78
CA MET A 146 7.90 -10.32 14.23
C MET A 146 7.57 -10.64 12.77
N ASP A 147 6.30 -10.53 12.37
CA ASP A 147 5.89 -10.78 10.99
C ASP A 147 6.49 -9.74 10.03
N LEU A 148 6.77 -8.52 10.50
CA LEU A 148 7.55 -7.49 9.77
C LEU A 148 8.95 -7.97 9.33
N MET A 149 9.53 -8.95 10.02
CA MET A 149 10.83 -9.53 9.65
C MET A 149 10.69 -10.62 8.58
N LYS A 150 9.56 -11.32 8.56
CA LYS A 150 9.36 -12.56 7.80
C LYS A 150 8.73 -12.30 6.44
N SER A 151 7.75 -11.42 6.38
CA SER A 151 6.91 -11.15 5.21
C SER A 151 6.56 -9.66 5.10
N ARG A 152 5.69 -9.32 4.16
CA ARG A 152 4.95 -8.05 4.12
C ARG A 152 3.58 -8.33 4.73
N PRO A 153 3.38 -8.06 6.03
CA PRO A 153 2.21 -8.60 6.74
C PRO A 153 0.89 -7.93 6.38
N PHE A 154 0.92 -6.75 5.76
CA PHE A 154 -0.27 -6.01 5.35
C PHE A 154 -0.11 -5.60 3.89
N CYS A 155 -1.19 -5.67 3.14
CA CYS A 155 -1.25 -5.03 1.85
C CYS A 155 -1.25 -3.50 2.06
N HIS A 156 -0.21 -2.83 1.58
CA HIS A 156 -0.14 -1.37 1.61
C HIS A 156 -1.21 -0.73 0.73
N ALA A 157 -1.55 -1.41 -0.37
CA ALA A 157 -2.47 -0.89 -1.35
C ALA A 157 -3.91 -0.81 -0.88
N ALA A 158 -4.29 -1.77 -0.06
CA ALA A 158 -5.63 -1.92 0.45
C ALA A 158 -5.78 -1.46 1.90
N CYS A 159 -4.77 -0.81 2.51
CA CYS A 159 -4.89 -0.45 3.92
C CYS A 159 -5.86 0.72 4.17
N MET A 160 -6.58 0.67 5.29
CA MET A 160 -7.28 1.80 5.91
C MET A 160 -6.74 2.02 7.31
N ILE A 161 -6.33 3.24 7.62
CA ILE A 161 -5.66 3.62 8.87
C ILE A 161 -6.46 4.74 9.53
N ARG A 162 -6.65 4.70 10.85
CA ARG A 162 -7.10 5.88 11.60
C ARG A 162 -6.16 7.04 11.32
N THR A 163 -6.70 8.17 10.86
CA THR A 163 -5.89 9.34 10.50
C THR A 163 -4.96 9.76 11.64
N ASN A 164 -5.42 9.70 12.89
CA ASN A 164 -4.60 10.02 14.06
C ASN A 164 -3.39 9.09 14.24
N ALA A 165 -3.51 7.78 13.97
CA ALA A 165 -2.38 6.85 14.04
C ALA A 165 -1.34 7.17 12.95
N PHE A 166 -1.82 7.56 11.76
CA PHE A 166 -0.96 8.06 10.67
C PHE A 166 -0.16 9.31 11.08
N LEU A 167 -0.83 10.25 11.77
CA LEU A 167 -0.23 11.50 12.23
C LEU A 167 0.74 11.28 13.39
N ASP A 168 0.47 10.35 14.30
CA ASP A 168 1.36 10.04 15.43
C ASP A 168 2.74 9.53 14.98
N VAL A 169 2.79 8.81 13.85
CA VAL A 169 4.03 8.34 13.21
C VAL A 169 4.60 9.31 12.17
N LYS A 170 4.00 10.50 12.05
CA LYS A 170 4.38 11.59 11.14
C LYS A 170 4.43 11.17 9.66
N GLY A 171 3.43 10.43 9.20
CA GLY A 171 3.34 10.10 7.77
C GLY A 171 4.33 9.03 7.32
N TYR A 172 4.69 9.05 6.04
CA TYR A 172 5.79 8.27 5.47
C TYR A 172 7.14 8.96 5.73
N THR A 173 8.23 8.19 5.75
CA THR A 173 9.57 8.78 5.86
C THR A 173 10.20 8.93 4.48
N VAL A 174 10.63 10.16 4.15
CA VAL A 174 11.22 10.51 2.85
C VAL A 174 12.73 10.31 2.91
N ASP A 175 13.19 9.11 2.56
CA ASP A 175 14.60 8.74 2.46
C ASP A 175 14.80 7.78 1.28
N LYS A 176 15.91 7.95 0.53
CA LYS A 176 16.24 7.10 -0.63
C LYS A 176 16.45 5.62 -0.25
N ARG A 177 16.84 5.34 1.00
CA ARG A 177 17.00 3.99 1.57
C ARG A 177 15.66 3.32 1.86
N LEU A 178 14.57 4.08 1.85
CA LEU A 178 13.22 3.59 2.13
C LEU A 178 12.36 3.46 0.89
N LEU A 179 12.87 3.80 -0.30
CA LEU A 179 12.14 3.63 -1.55
C LEU A 179 11.88 2.14 -1.81
N ARG A 180 10.64 1.82 -2.21
CA ARG A 180 10.09 0.48 -2.41
C ARG A 180 9.95 -0.37 -1.14
N VAL A 181 10.14 0.24 0.03
CA VAL A 181 9.95 -0.38 1.36
C VAL A 181 9.32 0.61 2.35
N GLU A 182 8.67 1.65 1.82
CA GLU A 182 8.01 2.71 2.59
C GLU A 182 6.86 2.16 3.45
N ASP A 183 6.21 1.10 2.98
CA ASP A 183 5.17 0.33 3.66
C ASP A 183 5.72 -0.38 4.91
N LEU A 184 6.79 -1.18 4.76
CA LEU A 184 7.43 -1.88 5.86
C LEU A 184 7.92 -0.90 6.93
N HIS A 185 8.46 0.25 6.51
CA HIS A 185 8.86 1.29 7.45
C HIS A 185 7.67 1.94 8.15
N LEU A 186 6.55 2.18 7.45
CA LEU A 186 5.32 2.70 8.06
C LEU A 186 4.81 1.74 9.14
N TRP A 187 4.68 0.45 8.82
CA TRP A 187 4.24 -0.56 9.78
C TRP A 187 5.18 -0.62 10.99
N MET A 188 6.49 -0.65 10.78
CA MET A 188 7.47 -0.62 11.88
C MET A 188 7.24 0.60 12.81
N LYS A 189 6.99 1.79 12.26
CA LYS A 189 6.71 2.98 13.09
C LYS A 189 5.40 2.87 13.86
N LEU A 190 4.34 2.34 13.23
CA LEU A 190 3.04 2.13 13.88
C LEU A 190 3.19 1.17 15.06
N TYR A 191 3.81 0.00 14.86
CA TYR A 191 4.07 -0.95 15.95
C TYR A 191 4.99 -0.37 17.03
N ALA A 192 5.98 0.46 16.68
CA ALA A 192 6.85 1.13 17.65
C ALA A 192 6.11 2.16 18.53
N LYS A 193 4.94 2.62 18.07
CA LYS A 193 4.03 3.51 18.81
C LYS A 193 2.86 2.77 19.46
N ASN A 194 2.87 1.44 19.45
CA ASN A 194 1.77 0.58 19.92
C ASN A 194 0.47 0.78 19.13
N HIS A 195 0.56 1.10 17.84
CA HIS A 195 -0.57 1.00 16.93
C HIS A 195 -0.61 -0.39 16.29
N TYR A 196 -1.79 -1.02 16.32
CA TYR A 196 -1.97 -2.41 15.90
C TYR A 196 -2.86 -2.55 14.67
N GLY A 197 -2.54 -3.54 13.85
CA GLY A 197 -3.23 -3.80 12.59
C GLY A 197 -3.94 -5.14 12.57
N TYR A 198 -4.98 -5.24 11.74
CA TYR A 198 -5.71 -6.47 11.47
C TYR A 198 -5.87 -6.71 9.96
N ASN A 199 -5.73 -7.94 9.49
CA ASN A 199 -6.09 -8.30 8.13
C ASN A 199 -7.50 -8.91 8.11
N ILE A 200 -8.46 -8.19 7.56
CA ILE A 200 -9.80 -8.73 7.28
C ILE A 200 -9.62 -9.93 6.36
N GLN A 201 -10.09 -11.11 6.77
CA GLN A 201 -9.90 -12.37 6.03
C GLN A 201 -10.93 -12.53 4.90
N GLU A 202 -11.06 -11.48 4.09
CA GLU A 202 -11.92 -11.42 2.92
C GLU A 202 -11.22 -10.55 1.86
N PRO A 203 -11.07 -11.01 0.61
CA PRO A 203 -10.47 -10.19 -0.45
C PRO A 203 -11.41 -9.05 -0.84
N LEU A 204 -10.93 -7.82 -0.66
CA LEU A 204 -11.69 -6.59 -0.94
C LEU A 204 -10.95 -5.66 -1.91
N TYR A 205 -9.86 -6.14 -2.51
CA TYR A 205 -8.99 -5.38 -3.39
C TYR A 205 -8.44 -6.27 -4.50
N LYS A 206 -8.30 -5.72 -5.71
CA LYS A 206 -7.64 -6.39 -6.83
C LYS A 206 -6.40 -5.61 -7.23
N MET A 207 -5.26 -6.28 -7.21
CA MET A 207 -3.98 -5.72 -7.63
C MET A 207 -3.68 -6.14 -9.07
N ARG A 208 -3.41 -5.16 -9.92
CA ARG A 208 -3.02 -5.41 -11.30
C ARG A 208 -1.57 -5.92 -11.32
N ASP A 209 -1.40 -7.19 -11.66
CA ASP A 209 -0.08 -7.82 -11.71
C ASP A 209 0.29 -8.16 -13.15
N ASP A 210 0.73 -7.13 -13.87
CA ASP A 210 1.26 -7.29 -15.22
C ASP A 210 2.62 -8.00 -15.19
N ARG A 211 2.94 -8.79 -16.23
CA ARG A 211 4.22 -9.54 -16.32
C ARG A 211 5.48 -8.65 -16.20
N ASN A 212 5.33 -7.32 -16.24
CA ASN A 212 6.40 -6.35 -15.98
C ASN A 212 6.72 -6.13 -14.50
N ALA A 213 5.91 -6.59 -13.54
CA ALA A 213 6.20 -6.45 -12.11
C ALA A 213 7.57 -7.04 -11.72
N TYR A 214 8.00 -8.10 -12.40
CA TYR A 214 9.30 -8.72 -12.18
C TYR A 214 10.47 -7.84 -12.65
N SER A 215 10.35 -7.19 -13.81
CA SER A 215 11.43 -6.37 -14.40
C SER A 215 11.76 -5.13 -13.56
N ARG A 216 10.81 -4.68 -12.72
CA ARG A 216 10.97 -3.55 -11.81
C ARG A 216 11.81 -3.86 -10.57
N ARG A 217 12.15 -5.13 -10.29
CA ARG A 217 12.88 -5.55 -9.07
C ARG A 217 14.40 -5.37 -9.21
N LYS A 218 14.91 -4.19 -8.84
CA LYS A 218 16.35 -3.90 -8.80
C LYS A 218 17.01 -4.46 -7.54
N PHE A 219 18.26 -4.94 -7.65
CA PHE A 219 19.03 -5.44 -6.50
C PHE A 219 19.14 -4.41 -5.36
N LYS A 220 19.24 -3.11 -5.69
CA LYS A 220 19.23 -2.02 -4.71
C LYS A 220 18.02 -2.06 -3.77
N TYR A 221 16.84 -2.48 -4.23
CA TYR A 221 15.65 -2.58 -3.37
C TYR A 221 15.75 -3.72 -2.36
N ARG A 222 16.52 -4.78 -2.67
CA ARG A 222 16.85 -5.84 -1.72
C ARG A 222 17.76 -5.30 -0.60
N ILE A 223 18.68 -4.39 -0.92
CA ILE A 223 19.49 -3.67 0.08
C ILE A 223 18.61 -2.80 0.99
N ASN A 224 17.65 -2.07 0.41
CA ASN A 224 16.68 -1.28 1.18
C ASN A 224 15.84 -2.17 2.12
N GLU A 225 15.36 -3.33 1.64
CA GLU A 225 14.63 -4.30 2.48
C GLU A 225 15.50 -4.82 3.64
N SER A 226 16.75 -5.19 3.36
CA SER A 226 17.71 -5.59 4.40
C SER A 226 17.98 -4.48 5.42
N TYR A 227 18.13 -3.24 4.95
CA TYR A 227 18.28 -2.08 5.83
C TYR A 227 17.08 -1.92 6.77
N ILE A 228 15.85 -2.07 6.25
CA ILE A 228 14.65 -1.95 7.08
C ILE A 228 14.54 -3.06 8.12
N LYS A 229 14.91 -4.29 7.76
CA LYS A 229 14.93 -5.41 8.70
C LYS A 229 15.96 -5.21 9.82
N ILE A 230 17.13 -4.65 9.52
CA ILE A 230 18.12 -4.27 10.55
C ILE A 230 17.56 -3.17 11.45
N LEU A 231 16.88 -2.18 10.88
CA LEU A 231 16.24 -1.12 11.66
C LEU A 231 15.15 -1.69 12.59
N THR A 232 14.29 -2.58 12.08
CA THR A 232 13.26 -3.29 12.86
C THR A 232 13.86 -4.07 14.03
N ILE A 233 14.97 -4.80 13.82
CA ILE A 233 15.68 -5.50 14.91
C ILE A 233 16.11 -4.53 16.00
N LYS A 234 16.67 -3.37 15.63
CA LYS A 234 17.12 -2.35 16.58
C LYS A 234 15.93 -1.72 17.32
N THR A 235 14.88 -1.35 16.59
CA THR A 235 13.68 -0.70 17.13
C THR A 235 12.96 -1.56 18.16
N PHE A 236 12.84 -2.87 17.91
CA PHE A 236 12.12 -3.79 18.80
C PHE A 236 13.01 -4.63 19.70
N HIS A 237 14.32 -4.34 19.74
CA HIS A 237 15.33 -5.08 20.51
C HIS A 237 15.27 -6.60 20.28
N PHE A 238 15.09 -7.02 19.03
CA PHE A 238 15.09 -8.44 18.68
C PHE A 238 16.48 -9.06 18.87
N SER A 239 16.50 -10.35 19.21
CA SER A 239 17.74 -11.12 19.33
C SER A 239 18.57 -11.06 18.05
N TRP A 240 19.90 -11.10 18.19
CA TRP A 240 20.83 -11.12 17.05
C TRP A 240 20.53 -12.25 16.04
N ARG A 241 19.89 -13.35 16.48
CA ARG A 241 19.47 -14.46 15.62
C ARG A 241 18.55 -14.02 14.47
N TYR A 242 17.80 -12.92 14.63
CA TYR A 242 16.91 -12.41 13.59
C TYR A 242 17.65 -11.72 12.43
N ILE A 243 18.97 -11.52 12.54
CA ILE A 243 19.79 -10.99 11.44
C ILE A 243 19.69 -11.86 10.18
N VAL A 244 19.42 -13.16 10.31
CA VAL A 244 19.23 -14.08 9.18
C VAL A 244 18.11 -13.61 8.24
N TYR A 245 17.04 -13.03 8.79
CA TYR A 245 15.93 -12.48 8.00
C TYR A 245 16.32 -11.21 7.26
N ALA A 246 17.21 -10.40 7.85
CA ALA A 246 17.76 -9.21 7.23
C ALA A 246 18.77 -9.54 6.11
N LEU A 247 19.49 -10.66 6.21
CA LEU A 247 20.42 -11.11 5.18
C LEU A 247 19.73 -11.81 4.01
N ARG A 248 18.56 -12.43 4.25
CA ARG A 248 17.81 -13.20 3.24
C ARG A 248 17.59 -12.45 1.90
N PRO A 249 17.15 -11.17 1.85
CA PRO A 249 16.94 -10.47 0.59
C PRO A 249 18.22 -10.37 -0.26
N ILE A 250 19.37 -10.14 0.37
CA ILE A 250 20.69 -10.09 -0.29
C ILE A 250 21.08 -11.48 -0.81
N ILE A 251 21.01 -12.50 0.05
CA ILE A 251 21.36 -13.88 -0.30
C ILE A 251 20.55 -14.34 -1.52
N VAL A 252 19.22 -14.16 -1.47
CA VAL A 252 18.32 -14.52 -2.57
C VAL A 252 18.63 -13.72 -3.84
N GLY A 253 18.99 -12.44 -3.71
CA GLY A 253 19.35 -11.60 -4.85
C GLY A 253 20.67 -11.96 -5.53
N LEU A 254 21.55 -12.68 -4.86
CA LEU A 254 22.83 -13.17 -5.40
C LEU A 254 22.73 -14.58 -5.99
N LEU A 255 21.60 -15.28 -5.79
CA LEU A 255 21.39 -16.60 -6.37
C LEU A 255 21.31 -16.53 -7.90
N PRO A 256 21.92 -17.47 -8.63
CA PRO A 256 21.68 -17.62 -10.06
C PRO A 256 20.19 -17.83 -10.36
N ASN A 257 19.69 -17.25 -11.46
CA ASN A 257 18.26 -17.28 -11.83
C ASN A 257 17.66 -18.70 -11.80
N PHE A 258 18.38 -19.71 -12.29
CA PHE A 258 17.89 -21.10 -12.29
C PHE A 258 17.64 -21.66 -10.88
N LEU A 259 18.43 -21.23 -9.89
CA LEU A 259 18.28 -21.65 -8.50
C LEU A 259 17.12 -20.89 -7.84
N TYR A 260 16.98 -19.61 -8.14
CA TYR A 260 15.86 -18.78 -7.71
C TYR A 260 14.52 -19.34 -8.19
N ASP A 261 14.41 -19.66 -9.48
CA ASP A 261 13.18 -20.20 -10.08
C ASP A 261 12.80 -21.56 -9.47
N LYS A 262 13.80 -22.41 -9.19
CA LYS A 262 13.58 -23.71 -8.55
C LYS A 262 13.10 -23.55 -7.10
N LEU A 263 13.67 -22.62 -6.34
CA LEU A 263 13.24 -22.33 -4.97
C LEU A 263 11.86 -21.67 -4.91
N HIS A 264 11.56 -20.76 -5.84
CA HIS A 264 10.28 -20.09 -5.91
C HIS A 264 9.14 -21.06 -6.29
N LYS A 265 9.34 -21.91 -7.31
CA LYS A 265 8.40 -22.99 -7.65
C LYS A 265 8.19 -23.98 -6.51
N TRP A 266 9.20 -24.18 -5.67
CA TRP A 266 9.11 -25.06 -4.51
C TRP A 266 8.41 -24.43 -3.30
N SER A 267 8.49 -23.11 -3.11
CA SER A 267 7.73 -22.42 -2.05
C SER A 267 6.25 -22.37 -2.36
N LEU A 268 5.87 -22.10 -3.62
CA LEU A 268 4.47 -22.07 -4.05
C LEU A 268 3.78 -23.44 -3.84
N LYS A 269 4.47 -24.55 -4.16
CA LYS A 269 3.96 -25.92 -3.90
C LYS A 269 3.78 -26.29 -2.42
N ARG A 270 4.39 -25.56 -1.49
CA ARG A 270 4.21 -25.80 -0.04
C ARG A 270 3.02 -25.05 0.53
N GLU A 271 2.61 -23.95 -0.09
CA GLU A 271 1.45 -23.17 0.35
C GLU A 271 0.14 -23.81 -0.13
N GLU A 272 0.20 -24.73 -1.10
CA GLU A 272 -0.92 -25.57 -1.57
C GLU A 272 -1.09 -26.90 -0.80
N MET A 273 -0.21 -27.25 0.14
CA MET A 273 -0.29 -28.46 0.99
C MET A 273 -0.54 -28.12 2.46
#